data_AF-A0ABD0NRA4-F1
#
_entry.id   AF-A0ABD0NRA4-F1
#
_cell.length_a   1.000
_cell.length_b   1.000
_cell.length_c   1.000
_cell.angle_alpha   90.00
_cell.angle_beta   90.00
_cell.angle_gamma   90.00
#
_symmetry.space_group_name_H-M   'P 1'
#
loop_
_entity.id
_entity.type
_entity.pdbx_description
1 polymer ?
#
loop_
_entity_poly.entity_id
_entity_poly.type
_entity_poly.pdbx_seq_one_letter_code
_entity_poly.pdbx_strand_id
1 'polypeptide(L)'
;QGATGDAPELQEGLRSMNRRWTEACEGLEGWEDSLRTTLGRCQEFHELVHAQLLWLAHAESRRYTVNMNDPSVQPTMLQEHKNTLKDLAEELQGRQKQVSSLQEIVSELLPEAGGEDSTEAREKLHVIGSKLRLLSRQVNQDLQTIEERL
;
A
#
# COMPACT_ATOMS: atom_id res chain seq x y z
N GLN A 1 -37.69 -50.07 -38.45
CA GLN A 1 -37.24 -50.13 -37.04
C GLN A 1 -36.04 -49.19 -36.94
N GLY A 2 -36.16 -48.04 -36.29
CA GLY A 2 -35.09 -47.03 -36.31
C GLY A 2 -35.53 -45.67 -35.75
N ALA A 3 -36.21 -45.67 -34.60
CA ALA A 3 -36.68 -44.42 -33.97
C ALA A 3 -36.57 -44.42 -32.44
N THR A 4 -36.09 -45.51 -31.82
CA THR A 4 -36.04 -45.65 -30.35
C THR A 4 -34.62 -45.66 -29.78
N GLY A 5 -33.57 -45.77 -30.62
CA GLY A 5 -32.17 -45.73 -30.19
C GLY A 5 -31.62 -44.31 -29.96
N ASP A 6 -32.13 -43.33 -30.71
CA ASP A 6 -31.55 -41.97 -30.72
C ASP A 6 -32.05 -41.10 -29.55
N ALA A 7 -33.25 -41.35 -29.03
CA ALA A 7 -33.84 -40.59 -27.93
C ALA A 7 -33.03 -40.63 -26.62
N PRO A 8 -32.55 -41.80 -26.13
CA PRO A 8 -31.72 -41.84 -24.92
C PRO A 8 -30.34 -41.22 -25.12
N GLU A 9 -29.73 -41.34 -26.31
CA GLU A 9 -28.44 -40.72 -26.63
C GLU A 9 -28.55 -39.19 -26.68
N LEU A 10 -29.62 -38.66 -27.28
CA LEU A 10 -29.93 -37.23 -27.28
C LEU A 10 -30.20 -36.70 -25.86
N GLN A 11 -30.91 -37.47 -25.04
CA GLN A 11 -31.17 -37.10 -23.64
C GLN A 11 -29.88 -37.05 -22.82
N GLU A 12 -28.97 -37.99 -23.05
CA GLU A 12 -27.65 -38.00 -22.41
C GLU A 12 -26.77 -36.83 -22.88
N GLY A 13 -26.77 -36.55 -24.18
CA GLY A 13 -26.09 -35.39 -24.75
C GLY A 13 -26.59 -34.07 -24.17
N LEU A 14 -27.91 -33.92 -24.02
CA LEU A 14 -28.51 -32.73 -23.40
C LEU A 14 -28.14 -32.61 -21.91
N ARG A 15 -28.15 -33.71 -21.16
CA ARG A 15 -27.71 -33.72 -19.75
C ARG A 15 -26.25 -33.32 -19.61
N SER A 16 -25.38 -33.84 -20.47
CA SER A 16 -23.96 -33.50 -20.51
C SER A 16 -23.73 -32.02 -20.84
N MET A 17 -24.44 -31.48 -21.85
CA MET A 17 -24.40 -30.06 -22.20
C MET A 17 -24.85 -29.18 -21.04
N ASN A 18 -25.96 -29.54 -20.38
CA ASN A 18 -26.47 -28.78 -19.25
C ASN A 18 -25.47 -28.78 -18.08
N ARG A 19 -24.86 -29.94 -17.79
CA ARG A 19 -23.79 -30.04 -16.77
C ARG A 19 -22.60 -29.13 -17.10
N ARG A 20 -22.09 -29.18 -18.34
CA ARG A 20 -20.98 -28.32 -18.78
C ARG A 20 -21.32 -26.84 -18.74
N TRP A 21 -22.58 -26.50 -19.01
CA TRP A 21 -23.07 -25.13 -18.88
C TRP A 21 -23.08 -24.67 -17.42
N THR A 22 -23.60 -25.49 -16.50
CA THR A 22 -23.56 -25.22 -15.05
C THR A 22 -22.12 -25.05 -14.57
N GLU A 23 -21.21 -25.97 -14.93
CA GLU A 23 -19.78 -25.89 -14.59
C GLU A 23 -19.15 -24.58 -15.12
N ALA A 24 -19.51 -24.14 -16.33
CA ALA A 24 -19.04 -22.89 -16.90
C ALA A 24 -19.60 -21.66 -16.16
N CYS A 25 -20.87 -21.68 -15.77
CA CYS A 25 -21.48 -20.61 -14.98
C CYS A 25 -20.83 -20.50 -13.59
N GLU A 26 -20.67 -21.62 -12.87
CA GLU A 26 -19.98 -21.66 -11.57
C GLU A 26 -18.53 -21.16 -11.68
N GLY A 27 -17.83 -21.54 -12.75
CA GLY A 27 -16.48 -21.05 -13.04
C GLY A 27 -16.43 -19.54 -13.30
N LEU A 28 -17.40 -18.99 -14.03
CA LEU A 28 -17.50 -17.55 -14.28
C LEU A 28 -17.81 -16.76 -13.00
N GLU A 29 -18.71 -17.26 -12.15
CA GLU A 29 -19.02 -16.64 -10.85
C GLU A 29 -17.78 -16.61 -9.94
N GLY A 30 -17.03 -17.72 -9.87
CA GLY A 30 -15.79 -17.78 -9.09
C GLY A 30 -14.71 -16.84 -9.63
N TRP A 31 -14.60 -16.71 -10.95
CA TRP A 31 -13.68 -15.76 -11.57
C TRP A 31 -14.08 -14.29 -11.28
N GLU A 32 -15.37 -13.97 -11.37
CA GLU A 32 -15.88 -12.63 -11.05
C GLU A 32 -15.59 -12.26 -9.59
N ASP A 33 -15.80 -13.17 -8.65
CA ASP A 33 -15.54 -12.93 -7.23
C ASP A 33 -14.05 -12.70 -6.94
N SER A 34 -13.18 -13.48 -7.60
CA SER A 34 -11.72 -13.31 -7.52
C SER A 34 -11.27 -11.95 -8.07
N LEU A 35 -11.84 -11.52 -9.21
CA LEU A 35 -11.56 -10.20 -9.78
C LEU A 35 -12.03 -9.07 -8.86
N ARG A 36 -13.24 -9.18 -8.32
CA ARG A 36 -13.80 -8.18 -7.40
C ARG A 36 -12.94 -8.03 -6.14
N THR A 37 -12.49 -9.16 -5.58
CA THR A 37 -11.60 -9.19 -4.42
C THR A 37 -10.25 -8.54 -4.74
N THR A 38 -9.64 -8.89 -5.88
CA THR A 38 -8.36 -8.33 -6.32
C THR A 38 -8.47 -6.82 -6.54
N LEU A 39 -9.54 -6.37 -7.22
CA LEU A 39 -9.79 -4.94 -7.46
C LEU A 39 -9.93 -4.17 -6.14
N GLY A 40 -10.68 -4.71 -5.16
CA GLY A 40 -10.83 -4.10 -3.84
C GLY A 40 -9.47 -3.94 -3.13
N ARG A 41 -8.62 -4.97 -3.17
CA ARG A 41 -7.26 -4.90 -2.61
C ARG A 41 -6.38 -3.87 -3.32
N CYS A 42 -6.47 -3.76 -4.64
CA CYS A 42 -5.74 -2.74 -5.41
C CYS A 42 -6.18 -1.32 -5.03
N GLN A 43 -7.48 -1.10 -4.84
CA GLN A 43 -8.02 0.21 -4.41
C GLN A 43 -7.52 0.58 -3.01
N GLU A 44 -7.63 -0.33 -2.04
CA GLU A 44 -7.13 -0.13 -0.67
C GLU A 44 -5.62 0.18 -0.67
N PHE A 45 -4.83 -0.57 -1.44
CA PHE A 45 -3.40 -0.31 -1.59
C PHE A 45 -3.14 1.12 -2.12
N HIS A 46 -3.83 1.53 -3.17
CA HIS A 46 -3.69 2.87 -3.75
C HIS A 46 -4.06 3.97 -2.75
N GLU A 47 -5.14 3.81 -2.00
CA GLU A 47 -5.56 4.75 -0.96
C GLU A 47 -4.50 4.90 0.13
N LEU A 48 -3.97 3.77 0.62
CA LEU A 48 -2.93 3.75 1.65
C LEU A 48 -1.63 4.42 1.16
N VAL A 49 -1.17 4.06 -0.04
CA VAL A 49 0.01 4.68 -0.66
C VAL A 49 -0.18 6.19 -0.82
N HIS A 50 -1.35 6.61 -1.32
CA HIS A 50 -1.65 8.02 -1.50
C HIS A 50 -1.66 8.78 -0.16
N ALA A 51 -2.29 8.20 0.88
CA ALA A 51 -2.30 8.76 2.23
C ALA A 51 -0.88 8.89 2.82
N GLN A 52 0.03 7.94 2.55
CA GLN A 52 1.43 8.06 2.95
C GLN A 52 2.13 9.22 2.23
N LEU A 53 1.92 9.38 0.92
CA LEU A 53 2.54 10.45 0.14
C LEU A 53 2.07 11.84 0.59
N LEU A 54 0.77 12.01 0.81
CA LEU A 54 0.22 13.27 1.33
C LEU A 54 0.80 13.62 2.69
N TRP A 55 0.86 12.64 3.60
CA TRP A 55 1.45 12.88 4.91
C TRP A 55 2.94 13.18 4.81
N LEU A 56 3.70 12.49 3.94
CA LEU A 56 5.11 12.78 3.72
C LEU A 56 5.32 14.24 3.29
N ALA A 57 4.53 14.73 2.34
CA ALA A 57 4.60 16.13 1.92
C ALA A 57 4.30 17.09 3.08
N HIS A 58 3.32 16.78 3.93
CA HIS A 58 3.00 17.57 5.10
C HIS A 58 4.13 17.55 6.15
N ALA A 59 4.71 16.37 6.40
CA ALA A 59 5.83 16.17 7.30
C ALA A 59 7.10 16.93 6.84
N GLU A 60 7.42 16.85 5.55
CA GLU A 60 8.51 17.62 4.93
C GLU A 60 8.27 19.14 5.09
N SER A 61 7.03 19.61 4.89
CA SER A 61 6.68 21.02 5.12
C SER A 61 6.83 21.44 6.58
N ARG A 62 6.35 20.64 7.54
CA ARG A 62 6.50 20.91 8.98
C ARG A 62 7.97 21.03 9.37
N ARG A 63 8.80 20.09 8.92
CA ARG A 63 10.25 20.17 9.10
C ARG A 63 10.83 21.44 8.48
N TYR A 64 10.46 21.78 7.25
CA TYR A 64 10.99 22.97 6.57
C TYR A 64 10.64 24.28 7.31
N THR A 65 9.47 24.37 7.94
CA THR A 65 9.11 25.54 8.76
C THR A 65 9.99 25.72 9.99
N VAL A 66 10.61 24.65 10.48
CA VAL A 66 11.66 24.69 11.51
C VAL A 66 12.95 25.18 10.83
N ASN A 67 13.03 26.50 10.59
CA ASN A 67 14.21 27.11 9.97
C ASN A 67 15.41 27.07 10.94
N MET A 68 16.23 26.03 10.84
CA MET A 68 17.40 25.85 11.70
C MET A 68 18.59 26.75 11.37
N ASN A 69 18.61 27.33 10.17
CA ASN A 69 19.74 28.11 9.67
C ASN A 69 19.74 29.55 10.20
N ASP A 70 18.71 29.95 10.95
CA ASP A 70 18.61 31.27 11.54
C ASP A 70 19.21 31.27 12.97
N PRO A 71 20.40 31.86 13.19
CA PRO A 71 21.02 31.94 14.51
C PRO A 71 20.28 32.90 15.46
N SER A 72 19.36 33.74 14.97
CA SER A 72 18.62 34.73 15.77
C SER A 72 17.36 34.19 16.47
N VAL A 73 17.03 32.91 16.25
CA VAL A 73 15.88 32.25 16.88
C VAL A 73 16.03 32.25 18.40
N GLN A 74 15.00 32.74 19.08
CA GLN A 74 14.94 32.84 20.55
C GLN A 74 14.90 31.45 21.21
N PRO A 75 15.44 31.29 22.43
CA PRO A 75 15.42 30.00 23.14
C PRO A 75 14.01 29.40 23.34
N THR A 76 12.99 30.24 23.55
CA THR A 76 11.60 29.78 23.65
C THR A 76 11.09 29.16 22.36
N MET A 77 11.39 29.79 21.21
CA MET A 77 11.06 29.27 19.88
C MET A 77 11.84 27.98 19.58
N LEU A 78 13.12 27.90 19.97
CA LEU A 78 13.92 26.67 19.84
C LEU A 78 13.30 25.50 20.60
N GLN A 79 12.74 25.76 21.80
CA GLN A 79 12.06 24.73 22.57
C GLN A 79 10.74 24.26 21.91
N GLU A 80 9.97 25.17 21.31
CA GLU A 80 8.77 24.82 20.52
C GLU A 80 9.13 24.00 19.27
N HIS A 81 10.20 24.40 18.58
CA HIS A 81 10.75 23.66 17.44
C HIS A 81 11.20 22.24 17.86
N LYS A 82 11.85 22.11 19.02
CA LYS A 82 12.26 20.81 19.59
C LYS A 82 11.04 19.90 19.82
N ASN A 83 9.97 20.43 20.40
CA ASN A 83 8.75 19.66 20.66
C ASN A 83 8.12 19.21 19.33
N THR A 84 7.98 20.13 18.37
CA THR A 84 7.44 19.83 17.04
C THR A 84 8.22 18.71 16.33
N LEU A 85 9.55 18.73 16.40
CA LEU A 85 10.41 17.72 15.80
C LEU A 85 10.36 16.37 16.54
N LYS A 86 10.19 16.37 17.87
CA LYS A 86 9.98 15.14 18.64
C LYS A 86 8.66 14.46 18.26
N ASP A 87 7.58 15.22 18.19
CA ASP A 87 6.28 14.70 17.74
C ASP A 87 6.40 14.11 16.33
N LEU A 88 7.10 14.82 15.43
CA LEU A 88 7.35 14.34 14.08
C LEU A 88 8.20 13.05 14.04
N ALA A 89 9.19 12.92 14.92
CA ALA A 89 10.01 11.72 15.03
C ALA A 89 9.18 10.50 15.49
N GLU A 90 8.25 10.69 16.42
CA GLU A 90 7.33 9.64 16.88
C GLU A 90 6.37 9.20 15.75
N GLU A 91 5.77 10.17 15.05
CA GLU A 91 4.91 9.89 13.90
C GLU A 91 5.65 9.13 12.79
N LEU A 92 6.90 9.53 12.49
CA LEU A 92 7.77 8.86 11.51
C LEU A 92 8.02 7.40 11.88
N GLN A 93 8.27 7.12 13.16
CA GLN A 93 8.47 5.75 13.62
C GLN A 93 7.22 4.90 13.42
N GLY A 94 6.04 5.43 13.75
CA GLY A 94 4.76 4.75 13.54
C GLY A 94 4.54 4.40 12.07
N ARG A 95 4.79 5.35 11.17
CA ARG A 95 4.63 5.13 9.72
C ARG A 95 5.67 4.18 9.14
N GLN A 96 6.90 4.20 9.65
CA GLN A 96 7.91 3.25 9.22
C GLN A 96 7.49 1.80 9.51
N LYS A 97 6.89 1.54 10.69
CA LYS A 97 6.32 0.24 11.05
C LYS A 97 5.17 -0.14 10.11
N GLN A 98 4.27 0.80 9.82
CA GLN A 98 3.16 0.57 8.90
C GLN A 98 3.65 0.18 7.50
N VAL A 99 4.66 0.88 6.96
CA VAL A 99 5.24 0.56 5.65
C VAL A 99 5.93 -0.81 5.67
N SER A 100 6.61 -1.19 6.74
CA SER A 100 7.17 -2.54 6.89
C SER A 100 6.07 -3.61 6.86
N SER A 101 4.98 -3.44 7.60
CA SER A 101 3.85 -4.38 7.56
C SER A 101 3.19 -4.45 6.19
N LEU A 102 3.08 -3.32 5.47
CA LEU A 102 2.57 -3.32 4.10
C LEU A 102 3.50 -4.05 3.13
N GLN A 103 4.81 -3.96 3.32
CA GLN A 103 5.80 -4.70 2.53
C GLN A 103 5.69 -6.22 2.75
N GLU A 104 5.44 -6.66 3.99
CA GLU A 104 5.18 -8.07 4.31
C GLU A 104 3.92 -8.57 3.60
N ILE A 105 2.81 -7.84 3.74
CA ILE A 105 1.53 -8.18 3.10
C ILE A 105 1.66 -8.22 1.57
N VAL A 106 2.34 -7.25 0.96
CA VAL A 106 2.57 -7.23 -0.50
C VAL A 106 3.41 -8.42 -0.94
N SER A 107 4.42 -8.82 -0.18
CA SER A 107 5.26 -9.99 -0.51
C SER A 107 4.47 -11.30 -0.46
N GLU A 108 3.46 -11.40 0.41
CA GLU A 108 2.58 -12.56 0.50
C GLU A 108 1.52 -12.60 -0.61
N LEU A 109 0.95 -11.44 -0.97
CA LEU A 109 -0.17 -11.35 -1.91
C LEU A 109 0.24 -11.24 -3.37
N LEU A 110 1.38 -10.59 -3.65
CA LEU A 110 1.86 -10.32 -4.99
C LEU A 110 3.10 -11.17 -5.27
N PRO A 111 2.96 -12.33 -5.94
CA PRO A 111 4.10 -13.16 -6.28
C PRO A 111 5.09 -12.38 -7.16
N GLU A 112 6.38 -12.71 -7.07
CA GLU A 112 7.41 -12.01 -7.87
C GLU A 112 7.20 -12.13 -9.38
N ALA A 113 6.50 -13.17 -9.83
CA ALA A 113 6.08 -13.37 -11.22
C ALA A 113 4.84 -12.52 -11.63
N GLY A 114 4.33 -11.69 -10.73
CA GLY A 114 3.09 -10.91 -10.87
C GLY A 114 3.18 -9.71 -11.81
N GLY A 115 3.79 -9.84 -12.98
CA GLY A 115 3.79 -8.81 -14.01
C GLY A 115 4.28 -7.42 -13.57
N GLU A 116 3.92 -6.41 -14.35
CA GLU A 116 4.37 -5.01 -14.19
C GLU A 116 3.75 -4.35 -12.95
N ASP A 117 2.46 -4.55 -12.70
CA ASP A 117 1.72 -3.93 -11.58
C ASP A 117 2.25 -4.35 -10.19
N SER A 118 2.63 -5.64 -10.01
CA SER A 118 3.27 -6.12 -8.77
C SER A 118 4.61 -5.43 -8.53
N THR A 119 5.35 -5.21 -9.61
CA THR A 119 6.67 -4.57 -9.56
C THR A 119 6.51 -3.09 -9.20
N GLU A 120 5.57 -2.39 -9.85
CA GLU A 120 5.26 -0.99 -9.55
C GLU A 120 4.81 -0.79 -8.09
N ALA A 121 3.94 -1.67 -7.57
CA ALA A 121 3.49 -1.60 -6.18
C ALA A 121 4.66 -1.74 -5.18
N ARG A 122 5.58 -2.69 -5.44
CA ARG A 122 6.79 -2.89 -4.63
C ARG A 122 7.72 -1.67 -4.69
N GLU A 123 7.93 -1.10 -5.88
CA GLU A 123 8.75 0.09 -6.06
C GLU A 123 8.17 1.31 -5.33
N LYS A 124 6.85 1.54 -5.42
CA LYS A 124 6.17 2.61 -4.69
C LYS A 124 6.39 2.51 -3.18
N LEU A 125 6.19 1.33 -2.59
CA LEU A 125 6.45 1.09 -1.17
C LEU A 125 7.92 1.29 -0.81
N HIS A 126 8.84 0.84 -1.68
CA HIS A 126 10.27 1.03 -1.47
C HIS A 126 10.64 2.52 -1.44
N VAL A 127 10.13 3.32 -2.38
CA VAL A 127 10.35 4.77 -2.45
C VAL A 127 9.81 5.47 -1.20
N ILE A 128 8.59 5.13 -0.76
CA ILE A 128 8.01 5.67 0.48
C ILE A 128 8.88 5.32 1.68
N GLY A 129 9.29 4.05 1.82
CA GLY A 129 10.16 3.62 2.90
C GLY A 129 11.52 4.33 2.89
N SER A 130 12.09 4.56 1.72
CA SER A 130 13.35 5.31 1.58
C SER A 130 13.20 6.78 1.95
N LYS A 131 12.07 7.42 1.57
CA LYS A 131 11.74 8.80 1.98
C LYS A 131 11.54 8.92 3.49
N LEU A 132 10.81 8.01 4.12
CA LEU A 132 10.61 7.99 5.58
C LEU A 132 11.94 7.89 6.33
N ARG A 133 12.83 6.97 5.91
CA ARG A 133 14.18 6.85 6.50
C ARG A 133 15.01 8.11 6.31
N LEU A 134 14.95 8.74 5.13
CA LEU A 134 15.65 9.99 4.88
C LEU A 134 15.15 11.08 5.83
N LEU A 135 13.84 11.29 5.90
CA LEU A 135 13.20 12.31 6.73
C LEU A 135 13.46 12.07 8.22
N SER A 136 13.50 10.81 8.68
CA SER A 136 13.86 10.46 10.05
C SER A 136 15.30 10.83 10.40
N ARG A 137 16.28 10.50 9.54
CA ARG A 137 17.69 10.91 9.75
C ARG A 137 17.82 12.42 9.82
N GLN A 138 17.14 13.09 8.91
CA GLN A 138 17.01 14.52 8.83
C GLN A 138 16.46 15.07 10.15
N VAL A 139 15.30 14.61 10.64
CA VAL A 139 14.67 15.15 11.87
C VAL A 139 15.56 14.92 13.09
N ASN A 140 16.27 13.79 13.14
CA ASN A 140 17.23 13.53 14.21
C ASN A 140 18.43 14.49 14.17
N GLN A 141 18.95 14.82 12.99
CA GLN A 141 19.99 15.85 12.86
C GLN A 141 19.49 17.21 13.35
N ASP A 142 18.26 17.58 13.01
CA ASP A 142 17.68 18.85 13.43
C ASP A 142 17.53 18.93 14.96
N LEU A 143 17.09 17.84 15.58
CA LEU A 143 17.00 17.73 17.03
C LEU A 143 18.37 17.90 17.69
N GLN A 144 19.43 17.28 17.14
CA GLN A 144 20.80 17.45 17.63
C GLN A 144 21.26 18.90 17.51
N THR A 145 21.02 19.56 16.38
CA THR A 145 21.38 20.98 16.19
C THR A 145 20.64 21.90 17.16
N ILE A 146 19.36 21.62 17.46
CA ILE A 146 18.63 22.40 18.48
C ILE A 146 19.22 22.16 19.88
N GLU A 147 19.62 20.94 20.20
CA GLU A 147 20.28 20.62 21.47
C GLU A 147 21.63 21.30 21.65
N GLU A 148 22.38 21.53 20.58
CA GLU A 148 23.63 22.30 20.62
C GLU A 148 23.42 23.82 20.79
N ARG A 149 22.23 24.32 20.42
CA ARG A 149 21.89 25.76 20.44
C ARG A 149 21.15 26.20 21.71
N LEU A 150 20.53 25.27 22.44
CA LEU A 150 19.85 25.51 23.72
C LEU A 150 20.85 25.54 24.87
#